data_AF-A0A314XXZ0-F1
#
_entry.id   AF-A0A314XXZ0-F1
#
_cell.length_a   1.000
_cell.length_b   1.000
_cell.length_c   1.000
_cell.angle_alpha   90.00
_cell.angle_beta   90.00
_cell.angle_gamma   90.00
#
_symmetry.space_group_name_H-M   'P 1'
#
loop_
_entity.id
_entity.type
_entity.pdbx_description
1 polymer ?
#
loop_
_entity_poly.entity_id
_entity_poly.type
_entity_poly.pdbx_seq_one_letter_code
_entity_poly.pdbx_strand_id
1 'polypeptide(L)' 'MADEWLPPFTLHTVNIINCQVGPAFPLWLQSQSELSSITLCRAGISDSIPEDWFLKISSQI' A
#
# COMPACT_ATOMS: atom_id res chain seq x y z
N MET A 1 5.61 -18.29 -5.69
CA MET A 1 6.40 -17.57 -4.66
C MET A 1 6.29 -16.12 -5.04
N ALA A 2 5.35 -15.38 -4.44
CA ALA A 2 5.30 -13.94 -4.66
C ALA A 2 6.47 -13.39 -3.85
N ASP A 3 7.43 -12.76 -4.53
CA ASP A 3 8.55 -12.10 -3.86
C ASP A 3 8.00 -11.10 -2.84
N GLU A 4 8.19 -11.41 -1.55
CA GLU A 4 7.93 -10.52 -0.42
C GLU A 4 8.97 -9.39 -0.43
N TRP A 5 9.02 -8.63 -1.51
CA TRP A 5 9.93 -7.51 -1.61
C TRP A 5 9.51 -6.44 -0.61
N LEU A 6 10.40 -6.11 0.31
CA LEU A 6 10.25 -5.01 1.25
C LEU A 6 11.26 -3.91 0.88
N PRO A 7 10.80 -2.69 0.60
CA PRO A 7 11.71 -1.60 0.26
C PRO A 7 12.61 -1.26 1.46
N PRO A 8 13.91 -0.98 1.23
CA PRO A 8 14.83 -0.53 2.29
C PRO A 8 14.64 0.96 2.64
N PHE A 9 13.47 1.52 2.35
CA PHE A 9 13.13 2.93 2.54
C PHE A 9 11.69 3.06 3.02
N THR A 10 11.40 4.17 3.71
CA THR A 10 10.05 4.57 4.13
C THR A 10 9.50 5.63 3.18
N LEU A 11 8.26 5.42 2.74
CA LEU A 11 7.52 6.33 1.90
C LEU A 11 6.59 7.18 2.76
N HIS A 12 6.54 8.48 2.44
CA HIS A 12 5.58 9.41 3.02
C HIS A 12 4.35 9.57 2.12
N THR A 13 4.53 9.45 0.80
CA THR A 13 3.44 9.59 -0.17
C THR A 13 3.56 8.55 -1.26
N VAL A 14 2.44 7.94 -1.64
CA VAL A 14 2.35 6.96 -2.72
C VAL A 14 1.23 7.32 -3.67
N ASN A 15 1.53 7.38 -4.97
CA ASN A 15 0.54 7.57 -6.02
C ASN A 15 0.65 6.45 -7.04
N ILE A 16 -0.36 5.60 -7.10
CA ILE A 16 -0.45 4.49 -8.05
C ILE A 16 -1.69 4.70 -8.89
N ILE A 17 -1.50 5.06 -10.16
CA ILE A 17 -2.57 5.42 -11.08
C ILE A 17 -2.37 4.63 -12.37
N ASN A 18 -3.39 3.88 -12.79
CA ASN A 18 -3.39 3.06 -14.02
C ASN A 18 -2.29 1.97 -14.08
N CYS A 19 -1.83 1.46 -12.93
CA CYS A 19 -0.85 0.37 -12.84
C CYS A 19 -1.51 -0.93 -12.36
N GLN A 20 -1.05 -2.09 -12.83
CA GLN A 20 -1.50 -3.39 -12.32
C GLN A 20 -0.60 -3.86 -11.18
N VAL A 21 -1.00 -3.57 -9.94
CA VAL A 21 -0.25 -3.93 -8.71
C VAL A 21 -0.87 -5.15 -8.02
N GLY A 22 -2.16 -5.40 -8.22
CA GLY A 22 -2.88 -6.54 -7.65
C GLY A 22 -2.79 -7.83 -8.46
N PRO A 23 -3.64 -8.84 -8.13
CA PRO A 23 -4.93 -8.69 -7.45
C PRO A 23 -4.86 -8.47 -5.92
N ALA A 24 -3.81 -8.98 -5.26
CA ALA A 24 -3.65 -8.89 -3.81
C ALA A 24 -3.24 -7.48 -3.35
N PHE A 25 -3.56 -7.13 -2.10
CA PHE A 25 -3.04 -5.89 -1.51
C PHE A 25 -1.54 -6.05 -1.20
N PRO A 26 -0.65 -5.21 -1.76
CA PRO A 26 0.78 -5.45 -1.72
C PRO A 26 1.37 -5.33 -0.30
N LEU A 27 2.17 -6.34 0.10
CA LEU A 27 2.84 -6.37 1.41
C LEU A 27 3.83 -5.22 1.62
N TRP A 28 4.52 -4.79 0.57
CA TRP A 28 5.44 -3.64 0.63
C TRP A 28 4.73 -2.33 0.99
N LEU A 29 3.45 -2.21 0.65
CA LEU A 29 2.65 -1.04 0.99
C LEU A 29 2.19 -1.12 2.45
N GLN A 30 1.90 -2.34 2.92
CA GLN A 30 1.63 -2.60 4.33
C GLN A 30 2.82 -2.27 5.23
N SER A 31 4.04 -2.46 4.74
CA SER A 31 5.27 -2.20 5.50
C SER A 31 5.62 -0.72 5.65
N GLN A 32 4.93 0.20 4.94
CA GLN A 32 5.20 1.64 5.04
C GLN A 32 4.66 2.20 6.36
N SER A 33 5.55 2.53 7.30
CA SER A 33 5.19 3.02 8.64
C SER A 33 4.94 4.53 8.73
N GLU A 34 5.43 5.30 7.76
CA GLU A 34 5.43 6.78 7.76
C GLU A 34 4.55 7.36 6.64
N LEU A 35 3.65 6.56 6.09
CA LEU A 35 2.82 6.93 4.96
C LEU A 35 1.73 7.91 5.40
N SER A 36 1.82 9.16 4.96
CA SER A 36 0.87 10.23 5.27
C SER A 36 -0.15 10.47 4.15
N SER A 37 0.12 10.03 2.93
CA SER A 37 -0.79 10.20 1.79
C SER A 37 -0.72 9.04 0.82
N ILE A 38 -1.88 8.54 0.39
CA ILE A 38 -1.96 7.47 -0.60
C ILE A 38 -3.07 7.73 -1.63
N THR A 39 -2.74 7.55 -2.89
CA THR A 39 -3.69 7.50 -4.01
C THR A 39 -3.57 6.15 -4.70
N LEU A 40 -4.67 5.39 -4.73
CA LEU A 40 -4.80 4.16 -5.52
C LEU A 40 -5.95 4.33 -6.52
N CYS A 41 -5.63 4.42 -7.81
CA CYS A 41 -6.63 4.57 -8.87
C CYS A 41 -6.35 3.57 -9.98
N ARG A 42 -7.34 2.72 -10.30
CA ARG A 42 -7.19 1.65 -11.31
C ARG A 42 -5.90 0.82 -11.09
N ALA A 43 -5.62 0.51 -9.81
CA ALA A 43 -4.40 -0.16 -9.38
C ALA A 43 -4.41 -1.70 -9.58
N GLY A 44 -5.50 -2.26 -10.14
CA GLY A 44 -5.64 -3.70 -10.34
C GLY A 44 -5.79 -4.52 -9.05
N ILE A 45 -6.00 -3.87 -7.90
CA ILE A 45 -6.23 -4.53 -6.61
C ILE A 45 -7.70 -4.90 -6.52
N SER A 46 -7.97 -6.19 -6.35
CA SER A 46 -9.32 -6.75 -6.17
C SER A 46 -9.51 -7.39 -4.79
N ASP A 47 -8.42 -7.60 -4.06
CA ASP A 47 -8.43 -8.09 -2.69
C ASP A 47 -8.85 -6.99 -1.70
N SER A 48 -9.21 -7.41 -0.49
CA SER A 48 -9.55 -6.52 0.61
C SER A 48 -8.34 -5.72 1.10
N ILE A 49 -8.58 -4.47 1.50
CA ILE A 49 -7.59 -3.66 2.22
C ILE A 49 -7.55 -4.14 3.68
N PRO A 50 -6.37 -4.46 4.25
CA PRO A 50 -6.26 -4.87 5.64
C PRO A 50 -6.72 -3.76 6.59
N GLU A 51 -7.65 -4.10 7.50
CA GLU A 51 -8.25 -3.14 8.45
C GLU A 51 -7.19 -2.52 9.37
N ASP A 52 -6.32 -3.34 9.95
CA ASP A 52 -5.24 -2.88 10.85
C ASP A 52 -4.31 -1.86 10.17
N TRP A 53 -3.99 -2.10 8.89
CA TRP A 53 -3.15 -1.19 8.12
C TRP A 53 -3.88 0.13 7.85
N PHE A 54 -5.16 0.07 7.46
CA PHE A 54 -5.97 1.26 7.19
C PHE A 54 -6.16 2.12 8.44
N LEU A 55 -6.41 1.50 9.60
CA LEU A 55 -6.51 2.21 10.87
C LEU A 55 -5.21 2.91 11.24
N LYS A 56 -4.07 2.23 11.06
CA LYS A 56 -2.74 2.79 11.35
C LYS A 56 -2.47 4.08 10.58
N ILE A 57 -2.67 4.09 9.26
CA ILE A 57 -2.49 5.32 8.45
C ILE A 57 -3.55 6.38 8.73
N SER A 58 -4.79 6.00 9.08
CA SER A 58 -5.82 6.98 9.43
C SER A 58 -5.50 7.75 10.72
N SER A 59 -4.78 7.12 11.66
CA SER A 59 -4.36 7.76 12.92
C SER A 59 -3.17 8.72 12.78
N GLN A 60 -2.50 8.71 11.64
CA GLN A 60 -1.36 9.59 11.34
C GLN A 60 -1.78 10.89 10.61
N ILE A 61 -3.08 11.02 10.31
CA ILE A 61 -3.71 12.15 9.62
C ILE A 61 -4.62 12.87 10.63
#